data_AF-A0A368KGE5-F1
#
_entry.id   AF-A0A368KGE5-F1
#
_cell.length_a   1.000
_cell.length_b   1.000
_cell.length_c   1.000
_cell.angle_alpha   90.00
_cell.angle_beta   90.00
_cell.angle_gamma   90.00
#
_symmetry.space_group_name_H-M   'P 1'
#
loop_
_entity.id
_entity.type
_entity.pdbx_description
1 polymer ?
#
loop_
_entity_poly.entity_id
_entity_poly.type
_entity_poly.pdbx_seq_one_letter_code
_entity_poly.pdbx_strand_id
1 'polypeptide(L)'
;MIWHGECLIYWQRASCQFPNFKRGVSHVKKIIPILLFGLVAVTSPLTYATPISTTIELGTVFTGTSPSGSAPWLTATFTSNTGAHTGTLVLTSHLNGSDFVGGPNIGWGFFLNTGTSSITCTGGNCADNTFSGGSYNAGPLGKNWNLAFEWLAGDRFVSGNTAAYDITFNSGLTGSPFIANPDPKAESWRSVAHVQNIGKSGASGWITGTDAPTNVPEPSVLGMFGLGTLLIGLFVGLRRRSRSEATNSSSF
;
A
#
# COMPACT_ATOMS: atom_id res chain seq x y z
N MET A 1 8.15 48.21 -19.49
CA MET A 1 6.68 48.32 -19.31
C MET A 1 6.15 46.90 -19.29
N ILE A 2 5.87 46.34 -18.12
CA ILE A 2 4.90 45.28 -17.81
C ILE A 2 4.95 45.11 -16.29
N TRP A 3 3.77 45.28 -15.70
CA TRP A 3 3.45 45.25 -14.28
C TRP A 3 3.50 43.81 -13.74
N HIS A 4 3.97 43.65 -12.50
CA HIS A 4 3.53 42.56 -11.63
C HIS A 4 2.94 43.18 -10.37
N GLY A 5 1.60 43.15 -10.30
CA GLY A 5 0.83 43.51 -9.13
C GLY A 5 0.83 42.35 -8.13
N GLU A 6 1.25 42.65 -6.91
CA GLU A 6 1.08 41.76 -5.76
C GLU A 6 -0.38 41.78 -5.33
N CYS A 7 -0.98 40.59 -5.28
CA CYS A 7 -2.30 40.37 -4.72
C CYS A 7 -2.22 39.04 -3.96
N LEU A 8 -2.35 39.07 -2.64
CA LEU A 8 -3.38 38.32 -1.91
C LEU A 8 -3.18 38.50 -0.40
N ILE A 9 -4.10 39.21 0.25
CA ILE A 9 -5.26 38.67 1.01
C ILE A 9 -4.90 38.26 2.44
N TYR A 10 -5.19 39.21 3.32
CA TYR A 10 -5.30 39.14 4.77
C TYR A 10 -6.50 38.27 5.15
N TRP A 11 -6.32 37.22 5.97
CA TRP A 11 -7.43 36.54 6.65
C TRP A 11 -7.42 36.91 8.13
N GLN A 12 -8.36 37.78 8.51
CA GLN A 12 -8.65 38.16 9.89
C GLN A 12 -9.30 36.98 10.64
N ARG A 13 -8.85 36.78 11.88
CA ARG A 13 -9.44 35.88 12.88
C ARG A 13 -10.82 36.40 13.29
N ALA A 14 -11.85 35.59 13.12
CA ALA A 14 -13.14 35.77 13.79
C ALA A 14 -13.21 34.83 15.00
N SER A 15 -13.04 35.41 16.20
CA SER A 15 -13.25 34.73 17.47
C SER A 15 -14.74 34.79 17.83
N CYS A 16 -15.46 33.67 17.72
CA CYS A 16 -16.83 33.57 18.25
C CYS A 16 -16.78 33.25 19.76
N GLN A 17 -17.10 34.24 20.59
CA GLN A 17 -17.42 34.05 22.01
C GLN A 17 -18.81 33.40 22.13
N PHE A 18 -18.88 32.23 22.75
CA PHE A 18 -20.14 31.62 23.17
C PHE A 18 -20.57 32.15 24.54
N PRO A 19 -21.86 32.49 24.72
CA PRO A 19 -22.38 32.93 26.02
C PRO A 19 -22.53 31.76 27.00
N ASN A 20 -22.18 32.05 28.25
CA ASN A 20 -22.38 31.22 29.43
C ASN A 20 -23.87 30.87 29.63
N PHE A 21 -24.21 29.58 29.52
CA PHE A 21 -25.52 29.08 29.95
C PHE A 21 -25.45 28.59 31.40
N LYS A 22 -25.89 29.44 32.33
CA LYS A 22 -26.20 29.06 33.73
C LYS A 22 -27.69 28.70 33.86
N ARG A 23 -27.96 27.70 34.70
CA ARG A 23 -29.22 27.28 35.38
C ARG A 23 -29.64 25.87 34.97
N GLY A 24 -30.06 25.00 35.88
CA GLY A 24 -30.33 25.14 37.30
C GLY A 24 -30.54 23.75 37.89
N VAL A 25 -30.15 23.60 39.16
CA VAL A 25 -30.33 22.39 39.96
C VAL A 25 -31.81 22.28 40.33
N SER A 26 -32.48 21.20 39.91
CA SER A 26 -33.70 20.75 40.54
C SER A 26 -33.55 19.28 40.95
N HIS A 27 -33.56 19.07 42.26
CA HIS A 27 -33.63 17.76 42.88
C HIS A 27 -35.01 17.15 42.61
N VAL A 28 -35.06 16.04 41.88
CA VAL A 28 -36.22 15.13 41.88
C VAL A 28 -35.73 13.73 42.21
N LYS A 29 -35.92 13.34 43.48
CA LYS A 29 -35.86 11.95 43.93
C LYS A 29 -37.11 11.22 43.42
N LYS A 30 -36.97 10.38 42.39
CA LYS A 30 -37.92 9.30 42.11
C LYS A 30 -37.17 8.05 41.68
N ILE A 31 -37.35 7.02 42.49
CA ILE A 31 -36.82 5.66 42.37
C ILE A 31 -37.48 5.01 41.14
N ILE A 32 -36.68 4.64 40.13
CA ILE A 32 -37.11 3.81 38.99
C ILE A 32 -36.41 2.45 39.10
N PRO A 33 -37.17 1.33 39.08
CA PRO A 33 -36.63 0.00 39.30
C PRO A 33 -36.03 -0.61 38.02
N ILE A 34 -34.95 -1.37 38.20
CA ILE A 34 -34.49 -2.50 37.36
C ILE A 34 -34.04 -2.12 35.94
N LEU A 35 -32.90 -1.44 35.88
CA LEU A 35 -31.61 -1.93 35.35
C LEU A 35 -31.62 -3.14 34.39
N LEU A 36 -32.42 -3.10 33.32
CA LEU A 36 -32.12 -3.82 32.08
C LEU A 36 -31.06 -2.99 31.33
N PHE A 37 -29.82 -3.01 31.84
CA PHE A 37 -28.65 -2.61 31.04
C PHE A 37 -28.52 -3.63 29.92
N GLY A 38 -29.29 -3.42 28.85
CA GLY A 38 -28.99 -3.98 27.55
C GLY A 38 -27.59 -3.51 27.20
N LEU A 39 -26.61 -4.36 27.50
CA LEU A 39 -25.26 -4.27 26.99
C LEU A 39 -25.37 -4.49 25.48
N VAL A 40 -25.88 -3.47 24.77
CA VAL A 40 -25.60 -3.29 23.36
C VAL A 40 -24.13 -2.95 23.36
N ALA A 41 -23.30 -3.99 23.41
CA ALA A 41 -21.91 -3.89 23.02
C ALA A 41 -22.01 -3.35 21.59
N VAL A 42 -21.82 -2.04 21.44
CA VAL A 42 -21.58 -1.41 20.16
C VAL A 42 -20.25 -2.01 19.73
N THR A 43 -20.33 -3.19 19.12
CA THR A 43 -19.22 -3.82 18.43
C THR A 43 -19.08 -3.00 17.17
N SER A 44 -18.49 -1.81 17.31
CA SER A 44 -17.91 -1.10 16.19
C SER A 44 -17.08 -2.14 15.46
N PRO A 45 -17.38 -2.47 14.19
CA PRO A 45 -16.56 -3.42 13.47
C PRO A 45 -15.14 -2.87 13.53
N LEU A 46 -14.25 -3.60 14.21
CA LEU A 46 -12.83 -3.36 14.10
C LEU A 46 -12.51 -3.72 12.65
N THR A 47 -12.60 -2.74 11.76
CA THR A 47 -12.04 -2.84 10.41
C THR A 47 -10.53 -2.92 10.60
N TYR A 48 -10.03 -4.14 10.76
CA TYR A 48 -8.62 -4.43 10.63
C TYR A 48 -8.24 -4.02 9.21
N ALA A 49 -7.20 -3.21 9.08
CA ALA A 49 -6.70 -2.86 7.78
C ALA A 49 -6.15 -4.14 7.14
N THR A 50 -6.77 -4.59 6.05
CA THR A 50 -6.28 -5.74 5.29
C THR A 50 -4.91 -5.37 4.71
N PRO A 51 -3.86 -6.18 4.94
CA PRO A 51 -2.55 -5.89 4.38
C PRO A 51 -2.61 -5.99 2.86
N ILE A 52 -2.02 -5.02 2.18
CA ILE A 52 -1.80 -5.03 0.74
C ILE A 52 -0.36 -5.49 0.52
N SER A 53 -0.18 -6.57 -0.22
CA SER A 53 1.14 -7.03 -0.65
C SER A 53 1.11 -7.30 -2.16
N THR A 54 2.11 -6.82 -2.87
CA THR A 54 2.26 -7.04 -4.32
C THR A 54 3.72 -7.29 -4.64
N THR A 55 3.98 -8.35 -5.39
CA THR A 55 5.31 -8.65 -5.92
C THR A 55 5.22 -8.59 -7.44
N ILE A 56 6.13 -7.83 -8.06
CA ILE A 56 6.29 -7.74 -9.51
C ILE A 56 7.66 -8.29 -9.84
N GLU A 57 7.68 -9.39 -10.59
CA GLU A 57 8.90 -10.04 -11.07
C GLU A 57 9.17 -9.61 -12.52
N LEU A 58 10.38 -9.13 -12.82
CA LEU A 58 10.80 -8.79 -14.18
C LEU A 58 11.66 -9.93 -14.72
N GLY A 59 10.99 -10.93 -15.30
CA GLY A 59 11.59 -12.13 -15.87
C GLY A 59 11.48 -12.24 -17.39
N THR A 60 10.81 -11.31 -18.06
CA THR A 60 10.56 -11.36 -19.50
C THR A 60 11.39 -10.29 -20.23
N VAL A 61 12.05 -10.67 -21.32
CA VAL A 61 12.76 -9.73 -22.20
C VAL A 61 11.79 -9.24 -23.26
N PHE A 62 11.63 -7.92 -23.37
CA PHE A 62 10.86 -7.30 -24.44
C PHE A 62 11.72 -7.04 -25.67
N THR A 63 12.87 -6.37 -25.50
CA THR A 63 13.80 -6.06 -26.60
C THR A 63 15.26 -6.12 -26.13
N GLY A 64 16.18 -6.32 -27.06
CA GLY A 64 17.61 -6.35 -26.78
C GLY A 64 18.11 -7.69 -26.26
N THR A 65 19.17 -7.66 -25.44
CA THR A 65 19.82 -8.89 -24.92
C THR A 65 19.25 -9.26 -23.55
N SER A 66 19.07 -10.56 -23.30
CA SER A 66 18.65 -11.07 -21.99
C SER A 66 19.74 -10.86 -20.95
N PRO A 67 19.42 -10.36 -19.74
CA PRO A 67 20.39 -10.27 -18.66
C PRO A 67 20.98 -11.63 -18.29
N SER A 68 22.18 -11.61 -17.72
CA SER A 68 22.91 -12.79 -17.31
C SER A 68 22.27 -13.46 -16.10
N GLY A 69 22.13 -14.79 -16.14
CA GLY A 69 21.58 -15.62 -15.06
C GLY A 69 20.10 -15.97 -15.23
N SER A 70 19.52 -16.58 -14.20
CA SER A 70 18.12 -17.02 -14.21
C SER A 70 17.16 -15.89 -13.87
N ALA A 71 16.07 -15.77 -14.62
CA ALA A 71 14.93 -14.95 -14.25
C ALA A 71 14.26 -15.44 -12.94
N PRO A 72 13.58 -14.55 -12.17
CA PRO A 72 13.45 -13.11 -12.43
C PRO A 72 14.74 -12.35 -12.10
N TRP A 73 15.11 -11.39 -12.94
CA TRP A 73 16.34 -10.61 -12.76
C TRP A 73 16.17 -9.43 -11.82
N LEU A 74 14.96 -8.89 -11.73
CA LEU A 74 14.61 -7.82 -10.80
C LEU A 74 13.27 -8.14 -10.15
N THR A 75 13.14 -7.78 -8.88
CA THR A 75 11.91 -7.99 -8.10
C THR A 75 11.53 -6.71 -7.38
N ALA A 76 10.29 -6.28 -7.52
CA ALA A 76 9.72 -5.16 -6.78
C ALA A 76 8.63 -5.66 -5.83
N THR A 77 8.81 -5.46 -4.54
CA THR A 77 7.82 -5.85 -3.52
C THR A 77 7.23 -4.59 -2.89
N PHE A 78 5.91 -4.45 -2.96
CA PHE A 78 5.17 -3.38 -2.33
C PHE A 78 4.32 -3.89 -1.17
N THR A 79 4.36 -3.21 -0.05
CA THR A 79 3.53 -3.49 1.12
C THR A 79 2.82 -2.24 1.64
N SER A 80 1.56 -2.36 1.98
CA SER A 80 0.74 -1.31 2.59
C SER A 80 -0.44 -1.93 3.35
N ASN A 81 -1.41 -1.12 3.75
CA ASN A 81 -2.64 -1.51 4.41
C ASN A 81 -3.82 -0.81 3.71
N THR A 82 -4.96 -1.49 3.59
CA THR A 82 -6.18 -0.88 3.04
C THR A 82 -6.57 0.36 3.84
N GLY A 83 -6.85 1.46 3.13
CA GLY A 83 -7.15 2.79 3.67
C GLY A 83 -5.90 3.64 3.98
N ALA A 84 -4.70 3.06 3.99
CA ALA A 84 -3.47 3.82 4.20
C ALA A 84 -3.15 4.69 2.99
N HIS A 85 -2.53 5.84 3.26
CA HIS A 85 -2.00 6.73 2.21
C HIS A 85 -0.52 6.47 1.96
N THR A 86 0.09 5.52 2.65
CA THR A 86 1.52 5.22 2.58
C THR A 86 1.74 3.75 2.29
N GLY A 87 2.81 3.44 1.58
CA GLY A 87 3.28 2.07 1.41
C GLY A 87 4.78 2.04 1.18
N THR A 88 5.38 0.87 1.42
CA THR A 88 6.81 0.65 1.26
C THR A 88 7.05 -0.17 0.00
N LEU A 89 7.88 0.33 -0.91
CA LEU A 89 8.35 -0.35 -2.11
C LEU A 89 9.82 -0.76 -1.93
N VAL A 90 10.09 -2.05 -2.04
CA VAL A 90 11.45 -2.61 -2.00
C VAL A 90 11.81 -3.14 -3.38
N LEU A 91 12.83 -2.55 -3.97
CA LEU A 91 13.43 -2.95 -5.23
C LEU A 91 14.62 -3.87 -4.93
N THR A 92 14.71 -5.01 -5.61
CA THR A 92 15.79 -6.00 -5.44
C THR A 92 16.34 -6.42 -6.79
N SER A 93 17.66 -6.48 -6.89
CA SER A 93 18.37 -6.93 -8.09
C SER A 93 18.94 -8.33 -7.92
N HIS A 94 18.60 -9.21 -8.86
CA HIS A 94 19.14 -10.55 -9.04
C HIS A 94 19.98 -10.66 -10.33
N LEU A 95 20.44 -9.52 -10.85
CA LEU A 95 21.36 -9.46 -11.99
C LEU A 95 22.67 -10.21 -11.67
N ASN A 96 23.46 -10.53 -12.68
CA ASN A 96 24.76 -11.18 -12.51
C ASN A 96 25.85 -10.49 -13.33
N GLY A 97 27.11 -10.77 -12.98
CA GLY A 97 28.25 -10.24 -13.70
C GLY A 97 28.35 -8.72 -13.60
N SER A 98 28.50 -8.07 -14.75
CA SER A 98 28.65 -6.61 -14.86
C SER A 98 27.35 -5.91 -15.28
N ASP A 99 26.24 -6.63 -15.30
CA ASP A 99 24.93 -6.12 -15.69
C ASP A 99 24.41 -5.14 -14.62
N PHE A 100 23.76 -4.06 -15.05
CA PHE A 100 23.16 -3.09 -14.13
C PHE A 100 21.91 -2.45 -14.69
N VAL A 101 21.04 -1.97 -13.80
CA VAL A 101 19.88 -1.16 -14.18
C VAL A 101 20.30 0.28 -14.43
N GLY A 102 19.93 0.83 -15.59
CA GLY A 102 20.22 2.21 -15.96
C GLY A 102 19.89 2.50 -17.42
N GLY A 103 19.70 3.77 -17.78
CA GLY A 103 19.29 4.15 -19.13
C GLY A 103 19.20 5.66 -19.29
N PRO A 104 19.20 6.20 -20.52
CA PRO A 104 19.25 7.64 -20.77
C PRO A 104 17.96 8.43 -20.41
N ASN A 105 17.03 7.87 -19.63
CA ASN A 105 15.81 8.56 -19.17
C ASN A 105 15.24 7.94 -17.89
N ILE A 106 15.09 6.61 -17.88
CA ILE A 106 14.65 5.85 -16.71
C ILE A 106 15.47 4.57 -16.62
N GLY A 107 15.81 4.14 -15.39
CA GLY A 107 16.37 2.82 -15.14
C GLY A 107 15.26 1.79 -14.94
N TRP A 108 14.34 2.08 -14.02
CA TRP A 108 13.22 1.20 -13.66
C TRP A 108 11.93 2.01 -13.53
N GLY A 109 10.91 1.67 -14.33
CA GLY A 109 9.61 2.34 -14.35
C GLY A 109 8.46 1.45 -13.88
N PHE A 110 7.40 2.09 -13.40
CA PHE A 110 6.15 1.49 -12.96
C PHE A 110 4.96 2.31 -13.45
N PHE A 111 3.82 1.63 -13.62
CA PHE A 111 2.55 2.29 -13.90
C PHE A 111 1.59 2.16 -12.72
N LEU A 112 1.20 3.30 -12.17
CA LEU A 112 0.33 3.44 -11.02
C LEU A 112 -1.08 3.88 -11.45
N ASN A 113 -2.11 3.39 -10.77
CA ASN A 113 -3.50 3.87 -10.94
C ASN A 113 -3.84 5.11 -10.09
N THR A 114 -2.93 5.52 -9.21
CA THR A 114 -3.09 6.65 -8.30
C THR A 114 -1.83 7.49 -8.29
N GLY A 115 -1.99 8.80 -8.11
CA GLY A 115 -0.87 9.73 -8.01
C GLY A 115 -0.18 9.64 -6.65
N THR A 116 1.11 9.94 -6.64
CA THR A 116 1.92 10.04 -5.42
C THR A 116 2.14 11.50 -5.04
N SER A 117 2.21 11.78 -3.74
CA SER A 117 2.55 13.09 -3.18
C SER A 117 4.03 13.18 -2.77
N SER A 118 4.63 12.07 -2.36
CA SER A 118 6.05 12.01 -2.02
C SER A 118 6.63 10.60 -2.19
N ILE A 119 7.93 10.55 -2.43
CA ILE A 119 8.74 9.33 -2.45
C ILE A 119 9.98 9.63 -1.63
N THR A 120 10.33 8.77 -0.69
CA THR A 120 11.51 8.94 0.16
C THR A 120 12.26 7.63 0.24
N CYS A 121 13.54 7.64 -0.09
CA CYS A 121 14.36 6.46 0.09
C CYS A 121 14.63 6.25 1.59
N THR A 122 14.40 5.03 2.08
CA THR A 122 14.54 4.66 3.49
C THR A 122 15.70 3.71 3.74
N GLY A 123 16.29 3.12 2.69
CA GLY A 123 17.51 2.31 2.82
C GLY A 123 17.98 1.68 1.52
N GLY A 124 19.23 1.18 1.54
CA GLY A 124 19.85 0.48 0.42
C GLY A 124 20.49 1.40 -0.62
N ASN A 125 20.66 0.89 -1.85
CA ASN A 125 21.25 1.62 -2.98
C ASN A 125 20.19 2.46 -3.70
N CYS A 126 19.81 3.57 -3.08
CA CYS A 126 18.81 4.50 -3.60
C CYS A 126 19.18 5.02 -4.99
N ALA A 127 18.18 5.12 -5.87
CA ALA A 127 18.25 5.88 -7.12
C ALA A 127 18.61 7.35 -6.87
N ASP A 128 19.47 7.89 -7.72
CA ASP A 128 19.85 9.30 -7.74
C ASP A 128 18.66 10.19 -8.01
N ASN A 129 17.81 9.77 -8.96
CA ASN A 129 16.59 10.47 -9.30
C ASN A 129 15.37 9.57 -9.10
N THR A 130 14.34 10.15 -8.48
CA THR A 130 13.00 9.56 -8.38
C THR A 130 12.00 10.48 -9.05
N PHE A 131 11.16 9.91 -9.90
CA PHE A 131 10.22 10.67 -10.70
C PHE A 131 8.80 10.15 -10.48
N SER A 132 7.84 11.06 -10.32
CA SER A 132 6.43 10.71 -10.15
C SER A 132 5.45 11.68 -10.77
N GLY A 133 4.28 11.17 -11.17
CA GLY A 133 3.16 11.97 -11.68
C GLY A 133 3.30 12.41 -13.15
N GLY A 134 4.38 12.00 -13.82
CA GLY A 134 4.66 12.31 -15.22
C GLY A 134 4.31 11.18 -16.20
N SER A 135 4.80 11.36 -17.43
CA SER A 135 4.68 10.45 -18.57
C SER A 135 6.09 10.16 -19.08
N TYR A 136 6.79 9.25 -18.40
CA TYR A 136 8.21 8.96 -18.61
C TYR A 136 8.42 7.99 -19.77
N ASN A 137 9.45 8.26 -20.57
CA ASN A 137 9.78 7.46 -21.75
C ASN A 137 10.65 6.26 -21.39
N ALA A 138 10.11 5.05 -21.58
CA ALA A 138 10.84 3.79 -21.44
C ALA A 138 11.40 3.29 -22.79
N GLY A 139 11.88 4.21 -23.63
CA GLY A 139 12.42 3.92 -24.95
C GLY A 139 11.38 3.27 -25.89
N PRO A 140 11.59 2.02 -26.35
CA PRO A 140 10.68 1.35 -27.28
C PRO A 140 9.29 1.09 -26.70
N LEU A 141 9.16 1.16 -25.37
CA LEU A 141 7.93 0.91 -24.62
C LEU A 141 7.02 2.15 -24.48
N GLY A 142 7.43 3.30 -25.01
CA GLY A 142 6.62 4.52 -25.02
C GLY A 142 6.65 5.33 -23.71
N LYS A 143 5.77 6.33 -23.61
CA LYS A 143 5.81 7.40 -22.58
C LYS A 143 4.87 7.20 -21.39
N ASN A 144 4.27 6.04 -21.21
CA ASN A 144 3.17 5.89 -20.26
C ASN A 144 3.59 5.31 -18.91
N TRP A 145 4.73 5.74 -18.37
CA TRP A 145 5.21 5.33 -17.04
C TRP A 145 5.13 6.54 -16.10
N ASN A 146 4.54 6.39 -14.92
CA ASN A 146 4.24 7.53 -14.03
C ASN A 146 4.91 7.44 -12.66
N LEU A 147 5.72 6.40 -12.42
CA LEU A 147 6.70 6.28 -11.36
C LEU A 147 7.99 5.73 -11.96
N ALA A 148 9.14 6.36 -11.71
CA ALA A 148 10.41 5.90 -12.24
C ALA A 148 11.59 6.18 -11.31
N PHE A 149 12.61 5.33 -11.42
CA PHE A 149 13.85 5.36 -10.67
C PHE A 149 15.03 5.34 -11.64
N GLU A 150 16.02 6.19 -11.40
CA GLU A 150 17.22 6.30 -12.23
C GLU A 150 18.48 6.32 -11.37
N TRP A 151 19.44 5.47 -11.74
CA TRP A 151 20.78 5.41 -11.16
C TRP A 151 21.80 5.90 -12.19
N LEU A 152 22.59 6.91 -11.82
CA LEU A 152 23.66 7.51 -12.60
C LEU A 152 24.90 6.61 -12.61
N ALA A 153 25.91 6.99 -13.40
CA ALA A 153 27.07 6.14 -13.65
C ALA A 153 27.87 5.71 -12.41
N GLY A 154 27.81 6.47 -11.31
CA GLY A 154 28.51 6.17 -10.06
C GLY A 154 27.79 5.18 -9.14
N ASP A 155 26.45 5.15 -9.18
CA ASP A 155 25.62 4.49 -8.17
C ASP A 155 24.69 3.42 -8.79
N ARG A 156 25.17 2.76 -9.85
CA ARG A 156 24.40 1.76 -10.61
C ARG A 156 23.74 0.70 -9.72
N PHE A 157 22.50 0.34 -10.05
CA PHE A 157 21.78 -0.74 -9.38
C PHE A 157 22.24 -2.09 -9.94
N VAL A 158 23.22 -2.72 -9.29
CA VAL A 158 23.90 -3.95 -9.71
C VAL A 158 23.38 -5.19 -9.00
N SER A 159 23.98 -6.34 -9.24
CA SER A 159 23.69 -7.62 -8.57
C SER A 159 23.66 -7.50 -7.03
N GLY A 160 22.63 -8.04 -6.40
CA GLY A 160 22.51 -8.09 -4.94
C GLY A 160 22.06 -6.79 -4.28
N ASN A 161 21.95 -5.68 -5.04
CA ASN A 161 21.48 -4.43 -4.50
C ASN A 161 20.00 -4.51 -4.13
N THR A 162 19.65 -3.81 -3.05
CA THR A 162 18.28 -3.53 -2.63
C THR A 162 18.10 -2.03 -2.47
N ALA A 163 16.91 -1.50 -2.73
CA ALA A 163 16.53 -0.12 -2.40
C ALA A 163 15.11 -0.10 -1.84
N ALA A 164 14.91 0.54 -0.69
CA ALA A 164 13.61 0.66 -0.04
C ALA A 164 13.12 2.11 -0.10
N TYR A 165 11.84 2.27 -0.41
CA TYR A 165 11.18 3.57 -0.55
C TYR A 165 9.87 3.58 0.21
N ASP A 166 9.64 4.64 0.97
CA ASP A 166 8.30 4.98 1.42
C ASP A 166 7.65 5.90 0.39
N ILE A 167 6.46 5.51 -0.05
CA ILE A 167 5.67 6.21 -1.06
C ILE A 167 4.40 6.70 -0.40
N THR A 168 4.13 8.00 -0.50
CA THR A 168 2.86 8.60 -0.07
C THR A 168 1.98 8.85 -1.29
N PHE A 169 0.72 8.45 -1.20
CA PHE A 169 -0.29 8.57 -2.24
C PHE A 169 -1.25 9.72 -1.95
N ASN A 170 -1.85 10.26 -3.01
CA ASN A 170 -2.83 11.34 -2.90
C ASN A 170 -4.18 10.88 -2.33
N SER A 171 -4.42 9.57 -2.29
CA SER A 171 -5.64 8.94 -1.77
C SER A 171 -5.32 7.66 -1.02
N GLY A 172 -6.24 7.26 -0.13
CA GLY A 172 -6.15 5.99 0.58
C GLY A 172 -6.22 4.80 -0.39
N LEU A 173 -5.34 3.83 -0.19
CA LEU A 173 -5.23 2.66 -1.04
C LEU A 173 -6.34 1.65 -0.76
N THR A 174 -6.99 1.16 -1.80
CA THR A 174 -7.98 0.06 -1.70
C THR A 174 -7.42 -1.29 -2.16
N GLY A 175 -6.19 -1.30 -2.66
CA GLY A 175 -5.49 -2.47 -3.20
C GLY A 175 -4.11 -2.06 -3.75
N SER A 176 -3.52 -2.92 -4.57
CA SER A 176 -2.24 -2.62 -5.21
C SER A 176 -2.34 -1.36 -6.09
N PRO A 177 -1.45 -0.37 -5.91
CA PRO A 177 -1.45 0.82 -6.76
C PRO A 177 -0.87 0.52 -8.15
N PHE A 178 -0.12 -0.58 -8.31
CA PHE A 178 0.48 -0.98 -9.57
C PHE A 178 -0.56 -1.69 -10.44
N ILE A 179 -0.88 -1.12 -11.59
CA ILE A 179 -1.84 -1.72 -12.53
C ILE A 179 -1.19 -1.97 -13.88
N ALA A 180 -1.85 -2.79 -14.70
CA ALA A 180 -1.46 -2.99 -16.09
C ALA A 180 -1.44 -1.63 -16.81
N ASN A 181 -0.35 -1.34 -17.52
CA ASN A 181 -0.25 -0.16 -18.35
C ASN A 181 -1.31 -0.23 -19.47
N PRO A 182 -2.18 0.80 -19.63
CA PRO A 182 -3.23 0.79 -20.63
C PRO A 182 -2.72 0.98 -22.07
N ASP A 183 -1.44 1.32 -22.25
CA ASP A 183 -0.84 1.40 -23.58
C ASP A 183 -0.91 0.02 -24.28
N PRO A 184 -1.53 -0.08 -25.47
CA PRO A 184 -1.59 -1.33 -26.21
C PRO A 184 -0.22 -1.96 -26.51
N LYS A 185 0.83 -1.13 -26.59
CA LYS A 185 2.21 -1.62 -26.79
C LYS A 185 2.82 -2.22 -25.54
N ALA A 186 2.25 -1.93 -24.37
CA ALA A 186 2.77 -2.38 -23.10
C ALA A 186 2.25 -3.77 -22.70
N GLU A 187 1.43 -4.46 -23.51
CA GLU A 187 0.95 -5.84 -23.26
C GLU A 187 0.54 -6.15 -21.81
N SER A 188 -0.09 -5.19 -21.12
CA SER A 188 -0.47 -5.26 -19.70
C SER A 188 0.69 -5.31 -18.68
N TRP A 189 1.91 -4.95 -19.06
CA TRP A 189 3.05 -4.79 -18.16
C TRP A 189 2.77 -3.73 -17.09
N ARG A 190 3.19 -4.02 -15.87
CA ARG A 190 3.07 -3.10 -14.71
C ARG A 190 4.39 -2.39 -14.41
N SER A 191 5.49 -2.99 -14.83
CA SER A 191 6.84 -2.50 -14.60
C SER A 191 7.77 -2.86 -15.76
N VAL A 192 8.78 -2.01 -15.97
CA VAL A 192 9.81 -2.18 -17.00
C VAL A 192 11.15 -1.69 -16.47
N ALA A 193 12.24 -2.30 -16.91
CA ALA A 193 13.58 -1.84 -16.58
C ALA A 193 14.52 -1.92 -17.78
N HIS A 194 15.43 -0.96 -17.90
CA HIS A 194 16.53 -1.00 -18.85
C HIS A 194 17.75 -1.58 -18.15
N VAL A 195 18.22 -2.73 -18.65
CA VAL A 195 19.44 -3.38 -18.19
C VAL A 195 20.55 -3.15 -19.21
N GLN A 196 21.71 -2.75 -18.73
CA GLN A 196 22.86 -2.38 -19.55
C GLN A 196 24.07 -3.23 -19.23
N ASN A 197 25.08 -3.10 -20.08
CA ASN A 197 26.36 -3.78 -19.95
C ASN A 197 26.23 -5.30 -19.85
N ILE A 198 25.26 -5.82 -20.60
CA ILE A 198 24.90 -7.23 -20.64
C ILE A 198 25.97 -7.99 -21.42
N GLY A 199 26.61 -8.94 -20.74
CA GLY A 199 27.64 -9.79 -21.32
C GLY A 199 28.88 -9.02 -21.79
N LYS A 200 29.75 -9.71 -22.54
CA LYS A 200 31.09 -9.18 -22.91
C LYS A 200 31.07 -8.04 -23.92
N SER A 201 29.99 -7.90 -24.68
CA SER A 201 29.86 -6.86 -25.72
C SER A 201 29.29 -5.54 -25.19
N GLY A 202 28.97 -5.45 -23.90
CA GLY A 202 28.31 -4.27 -23.32
C GLY A 202 26.92 -4.03 -23.90
N ALA A 203 26.17 -5.10 -24.21
CA ALA A 203 24.84 -4.98 -24.79
C ALA A 203 23.82 -4.40 -23.79
N SER A 204 22.60 -4.11 -24.25
CA SER A 204 21.50 -3.70 -23.38
C SER A 204 20.18 -4.31 -23.80
N GLY A 205 19.21 -4.30 -22.90
CA GLY A 205 17.88 -4.85 -23.13
C GLY A 205 16.84 -4.30 -22.17
N TRP A 206 15.59 -4.28 -22.63
CA TRP A 206 14.43 -3.91 -21.82
C TRP A 206 13.74 -5.19 -21.33
N ILE A 207 13.57 -5.29 -20.02
CA ILE A 207 12.83 -6.36 -19.37
C ILE A 207 11.53 -5.83 -18.78
N THR A 208 10.52 -6.69 -18.68
CA THR A 208 9.17 -6.32 -18.27
C THR A 208 8.62 -7.30 -17.24
N GLY A 209 7.65 -6.83 -16.45
CA GLY A 209 6.94 -7.62 -15.46
C GLY A 209 5.43 -7.43 -15.58
N THR A 210 4.70 -8.54 -15.70
CA THR A 210 3.23 -8.59 -15.76
C THR A 210 2.58 -8.86 -14.41
N ASP A 211 3.33 -9.46 -13.49
CA ASP A 211 2.73 -10.15 -12.35
C ASP A 211 1.99 -9.19 -11.42
N ALA A 212 0.78 -9.63 -11.10
CA ALA A 212 -0.25 -8.94 -10.34
C ALA A 212 -0.44 -9.68 -9.01
N PRO A 213 -0.93 -9.02 -7.95
CA PRO A 213 -0.79 -9.50 -6.58
C PRO A 213 -1.33 -10.92 -6.39
N THR A 214 -0.48 -11.78 -5.82
CA THR A 214 -0.96 -12.88 -5.01
C THR A 214 -1.64 -12.26 -3.79
N ASN A 215 -2.97 -12.13 -3.81
CA ASN A 215 -3.73 -11.81 -2.60
C ASN A 215 -3.37 -12.87 -1.56
N VAL A 216 -2.53 -12.51 -0.59
CA VAL A 216 -2.23 -13.39 0.53
C VAL A 216 -3.56 -13.57 1.26
N PRO A 217 -4.11 -14.79 1.34
CA PRO A 217 -5.38 -15.02 2.02
C PRO A 217 -5.27 -14.45 3.43
N GLU A 218 -6.31 -13.71 3.86
CA GLU A 218 -6.36 -13.21 5.23
C GLU A 218 -6.05 -14.37 6.18
N PRO A 219 -5.21 -14.15 7.21
CA PRO A 219 -4.84 -15.22 8.12
C PRO A 219 -6.12 -15.84 8.68
N SER A 220 -6.26 -17.16 8.48
CA SER A 220 -7.39 -17.99 8.92
C SER A 220 -7.70 -17.84 10.42
N VAL A 221 -6.81 -17.19 11.16
CA VAL A 221 -6.94 -16.70 12.53
C VAL A 221 -8.22 -15.88 12.76
N LEU A 222 -8.66 -15.04 11.81
CA LEU A 222 -9.95 -14.32 11.95
C LEU A 222 -11.14 -15.30 11.90
N GLY A 223 -11.07 -16.28 11.00
CA GLY A 223 -12.04 -17.38 10.96
C GLY A 223 -12.03 -18.21 12.24
N MET A 224 -10.85 -18.54 12.76
CA MET A 224 -10.68 -19.31 14.00
C MET A 224 -11.14 -18.54 15.24
N PHE A 225 -10.91 -17.22 15.28
CA PHE A 225 -11.42 -16.37 16.36
C PHE A 225 -12.95 -16.29 16.32
N GLY A 226 -13.54 -16.12 15.14
CA GLY A 226 -14.99 -16.19 14.94
C GLY A 226 -15.57 -17.54 15.38
N LEU A 227 -14.93 -18.64 15.00
CA LEU A 227 -15.35 -19.98 15.41
C LEU A 227 -15.23 -20.18 16.93
N GLY A 228 -14.12 -19.74 17.53
CA GLY A 228 -13.86 -19.86 18.96
C GLY A 228 -14.87 -19.08 19.80
N THR A 229 -15.20 -17.85 19.41
CA THR A 229 -16.21 -17.03 20.10
C THR A 229 -17.61 -17.64 20.00
N LEU A 230 -17.96 -18.22 18.85
CA LEU A 230 -19.23 -18.91 18.65
C LEU A 230 -19.35 -20.16 19.53
N LEU A 231 -18.27 -20.95 19.64
CA LEU A 231 -18.23 -22.13 20.51
C LEU A 231 -18.34 -21.75 21.99
N ILE A 232 -17.60 -20.73 22.45
CA ILE A 232 -17.69 -20.24 23.84
C ILE A 232 -19.12 -19.76 24.14
N GLY A 233 -19.73 -19.01 23.22
CA GLY A 233 -21.13 -18.56 23.34
C GLY A 233 -22.10 -19.73 23.49
N LEU A 234 -21.94 -20.79 22.68
CA LEU A 234 -22.75 -22.00 22.75
C LEU A 234 -22.60 -22.71 24.11
N PHE A 235 -21.38 -22.92 24.59
CA PHE A 235 -21.13 -23.59 25.88
C PHE A 235 -21.67 -22.79 27.08
N VAL A 236 -21.53 -21.46 27.07
CA VAL A 236 -22.11 -20.60 28.11
C VAL A 236 -23.64 -20.63 28.07
N GLY A 237 -24.24 -20.65 26.87
CA GLY A 237 -25.69 -20.78 26.70
C GLY A 237 -26.25 -22.10 27.24
N LEU A 238 -25.58 -23.22 26.92
CA LEU A 238 -25.98 -24.54 27.39
C LEU A 238 -25.89 -24.66 28.93
N ARG A 239 -24.86 -24.10 29.56
CA ARG A 239 -24.69 -24.13 31.03
C ARG A 239 -25.76 -23.35 31.80
N ARG A 240 -26.41 -22.36 31.18
CA ARG A 240 -27.49 -21.60 31.82
C ARG A 240 -28.80 -22.40 31.85
N ARG A 241 -29.08 -23.22 30.83
CA ARG A 241 -30.31 -24.02 30.78
C ARG A 241 -30.35 -25.12 31.85
N SER A 242 -29.22 -25.75 32.15
CA SER A 242 -29.17 -26.84 33.13
C SER A 242 -29.41 -26.41 34.59
N ARG A 243 -29.44 -25.12 34.90
CA ARG A 243 -29.74 -24.61 36.26
C ARG A 243 -31.22 -24.29 36.48
N SER A 244 -32.03 -24.19 35.43
CA SER A 244 -33.45 -23.82 35.55
C SER A 244 -34.35 -24.99 35.94
N GLU A 245 -33.91 -26.25 35.79
CA GLU A 245 -34.70 -27.44 36.18
C GLU A 245 -34.56 -27.82 37.65
N ALA A 246 -33.56 -27.33 38.38
CA ALA A 246 -33.33 -27.70 39.78
C ALA A 246 -34.30 -27.04 40.77
N THR A 247 -35.01 -25.97 40.39
CA THR A 247 -35.80 -25.15 41.32
C THR A 247 -37.28 -25.51 41.41
N ASN A 248 -37.76 -26.53 40.68
CA ASN A 248 -39.19 -26.87 40.63
C ASN A 248 -39.56 -28.20 41.30
N SER A 249 -38.68 -28.80 42.12
CA SER A 249 -38.96 -30.10 42.78
C SER A 249 -39.17 -30.06 44.29
N SER A 250 -39.25 -28.89 44.94
CA SER A 250 -39.42 -28.79 46.41
C SER A 250 -40.82 -28.34 46.84
N SER A 251 -41.88 -28.91 46.25
CA SER A 251 -43.26 -28.76 46.74
C SER A 251 -43.95 -30.11 46.77
N PHE A 252 -43.67 -30.88 47.82
CA PHE A 252 -44.51 -31.96 48.36
C PHE A 252 -44.34 -32.00 49.88
#